data_AF-A0AAW5EHY6-F1
#
_entry.id   AF-A0AAW5EHY6-F1
#
_cell.length_a   1.000
_cell.length_b   1.000
_cell.length_c   1.000
_cell.angle_alpha   90.00
_cell.angle_beta   90.00
_cell.angle_gamma   90.00
#
_symmetry.space_group_name_H-M   'P 1'
#
loop_
_entity.id
_entity.type
_entity.pdbx_description
1 polymer ?
#
loop_
_entity_poly.entity_id
_entity_poly.type
_entity_poly.pdbx_seq_one_letter_code
_entity_poly.pdbx_strand_id
1 'polypeptide(L)'
;FDLTAFKKSLFKERENEAKDFIFKDEKDLKTELEKLFEFALKERNESFIWDKIYSSNHDEIFPQNALKNTFSKLIFLDEPHFAFFHFKTWD
;
A
#
# COMPACT_ATOMS: atom_id res chain seq x y z
N PHE A 1 -12.72 4.53 14.80
CA PHE A 1 -12.02 4.53 13.51
C PHE A 1 -13.10 4.34 12.47
N ASP A 2 -13.17 5.17 11.44
CA ASP A 2 -14.23 5.06 10.43
C ASP A 2 -13.75 4.17 9.29
N LEU A 3 -14.34 2.97 9.19
CA LEU A 3 -13.99 1.98 8.17
C LEU A 3 -14.34 2.43 6.75
N THR A 4 -15.43 3.18 6.59
CA THR A 4 -15.87 3.67 5.29
C THR A 4 -14.92 4.75 4.80
N ALA A 5 -14.58 5.70 5.68
CA ALA A 5 -13.57 6.71 5.36
C ALA A 5 -12.21 6.08 5.08
N PHE A 6 -11.80 5.07 5.85
CA PHE A 6 -10.55 4.35 5.62
C PHE A 6 -10.52 3.65 4.25
N LYS A 7 -11.59 2.93 3.89
CA LYS A 7 -11.72 2.28 2.59
C LYS A 7 -11.64 3.28 1.43
N LYS A 8 -12.32 4.43 1.58
CA LYS A 8 -12.27 5.53 0.61
C LYS A 8 -10.87 6.11 0.45
N SER A 9 -10.17 6.35 1.55
CA SER A 9 -8.77 6.83 1.48
C SER A 9 -7.84 5.80 0.84
N LEU A 10 -8.06 4.51 1.08
CA LEU A 10 -7.23 3.44 0.56
C LEU A 10 -7.34 3.29 -0.97
N PHE A 11 -8.57 3.34 -1.50
CA PHE A 11 -8.83 3.07 -2.91
C PHE A 11 -9.09 4.32 -3.77
N LYS A 12 -9.41 5.46 -3.15
CA LYS A 12 -9.78 6.73 -3.81
C LYS A 12 -10.75 6.50 -4.99
N GLU A 13 -10.34 6.90 -6.19
CA GLU A 13 -11.09 6.82 -7.44
C GLU A 13 -11.44 5.37 -7.83
N ARG A 14 -10.72 4.38 -7.28
CA ARG A 14 -10.91 2.94 -7.50
C ARG A 14 -11.84 2.29 -6.48
N GLU A 15 -12.56 3.05 -5.65
CA GLU A 15 -13.48 2.49 -4.64
C GLU A 15 -14.49 1.50 -5.25
N ASN A 16 -14.98 1.78 -6.47
CA ASN A 16 -15.92 0.91 -7.19
C ASN A 16 -15.32 -0.45 -7.57
N GLU A 17 -14.00 -0.51 -7.83
CA GLU A 17 -13.27 -1.74 -8.14
C GLU A 17 -13.05 -2.58 -6.86
N ALA A 18 -13.01 -1.91 -5.70
CA ALA A 18 -12.89 -2.53 -4.38
C ALA A 18 -14.24 -2.92 -3.76
N LYS A 19 -15.34 -2.98 -4.52
CA LYS A 19 -16.68 -3.27 -3.97
C LYS A 19 -16.74 -4.58 -3.18
N ASP A 20 -16.04 -5.61 -3.66
CA ASP A 20 -15.99 -6.95 -3.05
C ASP A 20 -14.88 -7.06 -2.00
N PHE A 21 -14.06 -6.01 -1.83
CA PHE A 21 -13.05 -5.95 -0.78
C PHE A 21 -13.71 -5.64 0.56
N ILE A 22 -13.65 -6.59 1.49
CA ILE A 22 -14.28 -6.48 2.80
C ILE A 22 -13.19 -6.53 3.86
N PHE A 23 -13.11 -5.49 4.68
CA PHE A 23 -12.38 -5.56 5.94
C PHE A 23 -13.20 -6.39 6.93
N LYS A 24 -12.51 -7.12 7.82
CA LYS A 24 -13.13 -7.69 9.01
C LYS A 24 -13.68 -6.59 9.92
N ASP A 25 -14.17 -6.95 11.10
CA ASP A 25 -14.59 -5.95 12.07
C ASP A 25 -13.45 -4.96 12.44
N GLU A 26 -13.84 -3.77 12.92
CA GLU A 26 -12.91 -2.69 13.23
C GLU A 26 -11.83 -3.10 14.23
N LYS A 27 -12.14 -4.01 15.16
CA LYS A 27 -11.21 -4.45 16.20
C LYS A 27 -10.14 -5.34 15.58
N ASP A 28 -10.54 -6.31 14.78
CA ASP A 28 -9.64 -7.22 14.07
C ASP A 28 -8.72 -6.45 13.12
N LEU A 29 -9.27 -5.49 12.36
CA LEU A 29 -8.48 -4.65 11.45
C LEU A 29 -7.43 -3.82 12.20
N LYS A 30 -7.79 -3.20 13.33
CA LYS A 30 -6.82 -2.46 14.14
C LYS A 30 -5.69 -3.37 14.63
N THR A 31 -6.05 -4.54 15.17
CA THR A 31 -5.05 -5.50 15.64
C THR A 31 -4.14 -5.99 14.51
N GLU A 32 -4.67 -6.16 13.30
CA GLU A 32 -3.87 -6.49 12.12
C GLU A 32 -2.89 -5.36 11.76
N LEU A 33 -3.37 -4.11 11.70
CA LEU A 33 -2.56 -2.93 11.39
C LEU A 33 -1.47 -2.69 12.44
N GLU A 34 -1.78 -2.86 13.73
CA GLU A 34 -0.82 -2.76 14.82
C GLU A 34 0.31 -3.79 14.67
N LYS A 35 -0.03 -5.06 14.38
CA LYS A 35 0.96 -6.11 14.15
C LYS A 35 1.82 -5.84 12.92
N LEU A 36 1.24 -5.32 11.84
CA LEU A 36 1.99 -4.92 10.65
C LEU A 36 2.98 -3.79 10.96
N PHE A 37 2.55 -2.81 11.75
CA PHE A 37 3.40 -1.71 12.20
C PHE A 37 4.54 -2.21 13.09
N GLU A 38 4.25 -3.04 14.10
CA GLU A 38 5.28 -3.67 14.94
C GLU A 38 6.25 -4.51 14.12
N PHE A 39 5.76 -5.25 13.13
CA PHE A 39 6.62 -6.01 12.21
C PHE A 39 7.55 -5.10 11.42
N ALA A 40 7.04 -3.97 10.90
CA ALA A 40 7.84 -3.01 10.14
C ALA A 40 8.93 -2.31 10.98
N LEU A 41 8.77 -2.24 12.30
CA LEU A 41 9.75 -1.69 13.24
C LEU A 41 10.88 -2.68 13.61
N LYS A 42 10.71 -3.97 13.35
CA LYS A 42 11.78 -4.96 13.58
C LYS A 42 12.96 -4.67 12.66
N GLU A 43 14.16 -5.06 13.08
CA GLU A 43 15.39 -4.87 12.29
C GLU A 43 15.18 -5.37 10.85
N ARG A 44 15.49 -4.50 9.90
CA ARG A 44 15.41 -4.85 8.48
C ARG A 44 16.46 -5.91 8.21
N ASN A 45 16.04 -7.00 7.58
CA ASN A 45 16.98 -7.93 6.99
C ASN A 45 17.72 -7.21 5.84
N GLU A 46 18.97 -6.82 6.06
CA GLU A 46 19.79 -6.12 5.07
C GLU A 46 20.03 -6.95 3.81
N SER A 47 19.87 -8.28 3.88
CA SER A 47 19.97 -9.18 2.73
C SER A 47 18.68 -9.27 1.90
N PHE A 48 17.61 -8.55 2.28
CA PHE A 48 16.35 -8.58 1.54
C PHE A 48 16.48 -7.80 0.23
N ILE A 49 16.45 -8.51 -0.89
CA ILE A 49 16.53 -7.95 -2.24
C ILE A 49 15.12 -7.94 -2.84
N TRP A 50 14.69 -6.78 -3.32
CA TRP A 50 13.47 -6.65 -4.10
C TRP A 50 13.77 -6.82 -5.59
N ASP A 51 13.06 -7.72 -6.28
CA ASP A 51 13.17 -7.87 -7.73
C ASP A 51 12.57 -6.67 -8.48
N LYS A 52 11.38 -6.24 -8.03
CA LYS A 52 10.65 -5.09 -8.56
C LYS A 52 9.97 -4.34 -7.41
N ILE A 53 9.96 -3.02 -7.51
CA ILE A 53 9.24 -2.15 -6.57
C ILE A 53 8.40 -1.19 -7.41
N TYR A 54 7.10 -1.19 -7.14
CA TYR A 54 6.15 -0.31 -7.81
C TYR A 54 5.60 0.73 -6.84
N SER A 55 5.44 1.95 -7.31
CA SER A 55 4.79 3.02 -6.57
C SER A 55 3.94 3.85 -7.52
N SER A 56 2.92 4.50 -6.99
CA SER A 56 2.10 5.43 -7.75
C SER A 56 2.74 6.81 -7.80
N ASN A 57 2.54 7.51 -8.91
CA ASN A 57 2.88 8.93 -9.03
C ASN A 57 1.96 9.84 -8.20
N HIS A 58 0.76 9.38 -7.86
CA HIS A 58 -0.27 10.14 -7.14
C HIS A 58 -0.43 9.65 -5.69
N ASP A 59 0.56 8.92 -5.16
CA ASP A 59 0.61 8.54 -3.76
C ASP A 59 0.69 9.78 -2.86
N GLU A 60 -0.33 9.96 -2.02
CA GLU A 60 -0.43 11.09 -1.08
C GLU A 60 0.18 10.79 0.30
N ILE A 61 0.51 9.53 0.59
CA ILE A 61 1.06 9.10 1.88
C ILE A 61 2.58 9.16 1.84
N PHE A 62 3.20 8.63 0.78
CA PHE A 62 4.65 8.55 0.67
C PHE A 62 5.19 9.51 -0.39
N PRO A 63 5.97 10.54 -0.02
CA PRO A 63 6.53 11.45 -1.00
C PRO A 63 7.50 10.72 -1.93
N GLN A 64 7.34 10.91 -3.23
CA GLN A 64 8.13 10.20 -4.25
C GLN A 64 9.65 10.31 -4.04
N ASN A 65 10.13 11.45 -3.55
CA ASN A 65 11.55 11.67 -3.29
C ASN A 65 12.09 10.73 -2.20
N ALA A 66 11.30 10.46 -1.16
CA ALA A 66 11.71 9.52 -0.11
C ALA A 66 11.83 8.10 -0.66
N LEU A 67 10.90 7.70 -1.53
CA LEU A 67 10.92 6.38 -2.19
C LEU A 67 12.11 6.25 -3.14
N LYS A 68 12.39 7.26 -3.98
CA LYS A 68 13.54 7.29 -4.90
C LYS A 68 14.88 7.20 -4.17
N ASN A 69 14.98 7.84 -3.00
CA ASN A 69 16.21 7.80 -2.19
C ASN A 69 16.40 6.46 -1.48
N THR A 70 15.31 5.74 -1.22
CA THR A 70 15.35 4.45 -0.50
C THR A 70 15.58 3.28 -1.44
N PHE A 71 15.03 3.33 -2.66
CA PHE A 71 14.97 2.19 -3.55
C PHE A 71 15.63 2.47 -4.90
N SER A 72 16.61 1.65 -5.27
CA SER A 72 17.36 1.78 -6.53
C SER A 72 16.59 1.30 -7.77
N LYS A 73 15.61 0.41 -7.61
CA LYS A 73 14.78 -0.17 -8.69
C LYS A 73 13.30 0.13 -8.49
N LEU A 74 12.96 1.42 -8.47
CA LEU A 74 11.59 1.90 -8.30
C LEU A 74 10.95 2.23 -9.65
N ILE A 75 9.80 1.63 -9.94
CA ILE A 75 8.99 1.89 -11.13
C ILE A 75 7.75 2.66 -10.70
N PHE A 76 7.57 3.85 -11.26
CA PHE A 76 6.38 4.64 -11.02
C PHE A 76 5.26 4.31 -12.00
N LEU A 77 4.05 4.20 -11.48
CA LEU A 77 2.83 3.91 -12.21
C LEU A 77 1.88 5.10 -12.16
N ASP A 78 1.10 5.28 -13.21
CA ASP A 78 0.03 6.28 -13.26
C ASP A 78 -1.25 5.70 -12.64
N GLU A 79 -1.26 5.61 -11.31
CA GLU A 79 -2.38 5.10 -10.51
C GLU A 79 -2.73 6.09 -9.39
N PRO A 80 -3.98 6.17 -8.88
CA PRO A 80 -4.41 7.24 -7.99
C PRO A 80 -3.84 7.19 -6.56
N HIS A 81 -3.43 6.01 -6.07
CA HIS A 81 -2.78 5.87 -4.76
C HIS A 81 -1.99 4.56 -4.66
N PHE A 82 -2.56 3.48 -4.15
CA PHE A 82 -1.92 2.18 -4.22
C PHE A 82 -2.22 1.51 -5.56
N ALA A 83 -1.21 0.90 -6.18
CA ALA A 83 -1.34 0.22 -7.47
C ALA A 83 -2.04 -1.16 -7.36
N PHE A 84 -3.04 -1.29 -6.47
CA PHE A 84 -3.74 -2.55 -6.20
C PHE A 84 -4.39 -3.16 -7.45
N PHE A 85 -4.92 -2.31 -8.33
CA PHE A 85 -5.68 -2.72 -9.52
C PHE A 85 -4.90 -2.56 -10.82
N HIS A 86 -3.64 -2.14 -10.76
CA HIS A 86 -2.83 -1.91 -11.95
C HIS A 86 -2.54 -3.21 -12.72
N PHE A 87 -2.30 -4.29 -11.96
CA PHE A 87 -1.90 -5.58 -12.51
C PHE A 87 -3.12 -6.47 -12.70
N LYS A 88 -3.31 -6.97 -13.93
CA LYS A 88 -4.36 -7.96 -14.24
C LYS A 88 -3.96 -9.38 -13.85
N THR A 89 -2.67 -9.65 -13.86
CA THR A 89 -2.03 -10.91 -13.47
C THR A 89 -0.75 -10.59 -12.71
N TRP A 90 -0.28 -11.52 -11.88
CA TRP A 90 0.94 -11.36 -11.07
C TRP A 90 2.24 -11.65 -11.85
N ASP A 91 2.18 -11.66 -13.18
CA ASP A 91 3.31 -12.02 -14.07
C ASP A 91 4.14 -10.78 -14.50
#